data_AF-A0A224YKD0-F1
#
_entry.id   AF-A0A224YKD0-F1
#
_cell.length_a   1.000
_cell.length_b   1.000
_cell.length_c   1.000
_cell.angle_alpha   90.00
_cell.angle_beta   90.00
_cell.angle_gamma   90.00
#
_symmetry.space_group_name_H-M   'P 1'
#
loop_
_entity.id
_entity.type
_entity.pdbx_description
1 polymer ?
#
loop_
_entity_poly.entity_id
_entity_poly.type
_entity_poly.pdbx_seq_one_letter_code
_entity_poly.pdbx_strand_id
1 'polypeptide(L)'
;MSLTTLILSGVVILAALEEAMSCSTCCGVCPEPNCVKTRIQTVKTHATKTHYFKKGQKCTAVMYEGCKGNFYTTENECKTCCKASR
;
A
#
# COMPACT_ATOMS: atom_id res chain seq x y z
N MET A 1 -5.67 45.81 -6.50
CA MET A 1 -5.47 44.44 -6.00
C MET A 1 -4.45 44.52 -4.88
N SER A 2 -4.84 44.19 -3.65
CA SER A 2 -3.98 44.39 -2.47
C SER A 2 -3.02 43.20 -2.31
N LEU A 3 -1.77 43.46 -1.92
CA LEU A 3 -0.78 42.41 -1.63
C LEU A 3 -1.32 41.38 -0.62
N THR A 4 -2.14 41.85 0.33
CA THR A 4 -2.79 41.02 1.35
C THR A 4 -3.77 39.99 0.76
N THR A 5 -4.51 40.34 -0.30
CA THR A 5 -5.44 39.42 -0.98
C THR A 5 -4.72 38.31 -1.77
N LEU A 6 -3.51 38.56 -2.27
CA LEU A 6 -2.68 37.55 -2.95
C LEU A 6 -2.04 36.57 -1.96
N ILE A 7 -1.60 37.06 -0.80
CA ILE A 7 -1.02 36.22 0.25
C ILE A 7 -2.08 35.28 0.84
N LEU A 8 -3.29 35.79 1.13
CA LEU A 8 -4.41 35.00 1.65
C LEU A 8 -4.85 33.88 0.69
N SER A 9 -4.92 34.17 -0.61
CA SER A 9 -5.30 33.17 -1.61
C SER A 9 -4.21 32.10 -1.82
N GLY A 10 -2.93 32.45 -1.72
CA GLY A 10 -1.83 31.50 -1.79
C GLY A 10 -1.83 30.47 -0.65
N VAL A 11 -2.14 30.88 0.58
CA VAL A 11 -2.18 29.97 1.74
C VAL A 11 -3.33 28.95 1.63
N VAL A 12 -4.48 29.37 1.11
CA VAL A 12 -5.64 28.48 0.90
C VAL A 12 -5.33 27.41 -0.14
N ILE A 13 -4.62 27.77 -1.22
CA ILE A 13 -4.20 26.82 -2.26
C ILE A 13 -3.16 25.83 -1.72
N LEU A 14 -2.24 26.30 -0.88
CA LEU A 14 -1.20 25.45 -0.29
C LEU A 14 -1.78 24.39 0.64
N ALA A 15 -2.73 24.77 1.51
CA ALA A 15 -3.42 23.85 2.42
C ALA A 15 -4.26 22.80 1.66
N ALA A 16 -4.90 23.19 0.55
CA ALA A 16 -5.66 22.25 -0.28
C ALA A 16 -4.77 21.23 -1.02
N LEU A 17 -3.51 21.58 -1.29
CA LEU A 17 -2.57 20.69 -1.97
C LEU A 17 -2.02 19.61 -1.02
N GLU A 18 -1.91 19.90 0.27
CA GLU A 18 -1.46 18.95 1.29
C GLU A 18 -2.43 17.76 1.45
N GLU A 19 -3.74 18.00 1.35
CA GLU A 19 -4.79 16.96 1.40
C GLU A 19 -4.74 16.03 0.18
N ALA A 20 -4.37 16.55 -1.00
CA ALA A 20 -4.32 15.80 -2.25
C ALA A 20 -3.12 14.83 -2.36
N MET A 21 -2.07 15.04 -1.56
CA MET A 21 -0.83 14.22 -1.59
C MET A 21 -0.88 13.00 -0.66
N SER A 22 -1.93 12.87 0.17
CA SER A 22 -2.08 11.80 1.16
C SER A 22 -2.33 10.40 0.55
N CYS A 23 -2.53 10.29 -0.77
CA CYS A 23 -2.84 9.02 -1.45
C CYS A 23 -1.64 8.36 -2.16
N SER A 24 -0.40 8.57 -1.69
CA SER A 24 0.80 8.17 -2.45
C SER A 24 1.53 6.92 -1.92
N THR A 25 1.34 6.48 -0.68
CA THR A 25 2.23 5.47 -0.08
C THR A 25 1.64 4.06 0.02
N CYS A 26 0.32 3.91 0.05
CA CYS A 26 -0.34 2.64 0.36
C CYS A 26 -1.35 2.23 -0.72
N CYS A 27 -0.85 1.59 -1.77
CA CYS A 27 -1.68 1.16 -2.91
C CYS A 27 -1.86 -0.37 -3.00
N GLY A 28 -1.40 -1.13 -2.01
CA GLY A 28 -1.46 -2.60 -1.98
C GLY A 28 -2.67 -3.14 -1.22
N VAL A 29 -3.02 -4.40 -1.48
CA VAL A 29 -4.10 -5.10 -0.76
C VAL A 29 -3.60 -5.66 0.58
N CYS A 30 -4.34 -5.40 1.66
CA CYS A 30 -4.02 -5.89 3.00
C CYS A 30 -4.41 -7.34 3.26
N PRO A 31 -5.71 -7.74 3.21
CA PRO A 31 -6.08 -9.13 3.45
C PRO A 31 -5.68 -10.00 2.26
N GLU A 32 -5.30 -11.25 2.53
CA GLU A 32 -4.99 -12.22 1.48
C GLU A 32 -6.24 -12.52 0.62
N PRO A 33 -6.23 -12.21 -0.69
CA PRO A 33 -7.39 -12.40 -1.56
C PRO A 33 -7.56 -13.87 -1.94
N ASN A 34 -8.77 -14.25 -2.35
CA ASN A 34 -9.10 -15.65 -2.68
C ASN A 34 -8.27 -16.20 -3.85
N CYS A 35 -7.92 -15.37 -4.84
CA CYS A 35 -7.04 -15.80 -5.94
C CYS A 35 -5.71 -16.36 -5.39
N VAL A 36 -5.11 -15.66 -4.43
CA VAL A 36 -3.83 -16.05 -3.82
C VAL A 36 -3.99 -17.35 -3.05
N LYS A 37 -5.05 -17.50 -2.24
CA LYS A 37 -5.36 -18.74 -1.50
C LYS A 37 -5.42 -19.97 -2.39
N THR A 38 -5.98 -19.83 -3.59
CA THR A 38 -6.14 -20.96 -4.53
C THR A 38 -4.88 -21.25 -5.36
N ARG A 39 -3.89 -20.37 -5.37
CA ARG A 39 -2.70 -20.43 -6.26
C ARG A 39 -1.37 -20.39 -5.50
N ILE A 40 -1.40 -20.76 -4.22
CA ILE A 40 -0.19 -20.84 -3.38
C ILE A 40 0.79 -21.82 -4.03
N GLN A 41 2.04 -21.39 -4.22
CA GLN A 41 3.12 -22.28 -4.63
C GLN A 41 3.86 -22.81 -3.41
N THR A 42 3.89 -24.13 -3.27
CA THR A 42 4.62 -24.82 -2.19
C THR A 42 6.10 -25.05 -2.54
N VAL A 43 6.45 -24.90 -3.82
CA VAL A 43 7.81 -25.09 -4.34
C VAL A 43 8.38 -23.74 -4.77
N LYS A 44 9.59 -23.42 -4.29
CA LYS A 44 10.29 -22.21 -4.72
C LYS A 44 10.85 -22.42 -6.12
N THR A 45 10.20 -21.86 -7.12
CA THR A 45 10.79 -21.74 -8.47
C THR A 45 11.54 -20.40 -8.57
N HIS A 46 12.54 -20.32 -9.44
CA HIS A 46 13.40 -19.13 -9.57
C HIS A 46 12.64 -17.83 -9.92
N ALA A 47 11.37 -17.89 -10.34
CA ALA A 47 10.58 -16.73 -10.77
C ALA A 47 9.48 -16.29 -9.78
N THR A 48 9.21 -17.06 -8.72
CA THR A 48 8.09 -16.75 -7.82
C THR A 48 8.36 -15.50 -6.98
N LYS A 49 7.55 -14.45 -7.18
CA LYS A 49 7.57 -13.26 -6.34
C LYS A 49 6.88 -13.55 -5.00
N THR A 50 7.48 -13.04 -3.93
CA THR A 50 6.90 -13.08 -2.59
C THR A 50 6.13 -11.79 -2.32
N HIS A 51 4.91 -11.92 -1.83
CA HIS A 51 4.09 -10.79 -1.41
C HIS A 51 3.66 -10.93 0.05
N TYR A 52 3.36 -9.81 0.71
CA TYR A 52 3.01 -9.75 2.12
C TYR A 52 1.57 -9.35 2.32
N PHE A 53 0.82 -10.18 3.06
CA PHE A 53 -0.58 -9.94 3.41
C PHE A 53 -0.78 -9.93 4.91
N LYS A 54 -1.70 -9.09 5.40
CA LYS A 54 -2.09 -9.06 6.81
C LYS A 54 -2.91 -10.30 7.15
N LYS A 55 -2.43 -11.07 8.12
CA LYS A 55 -3.10 -12.21 8.74
C LYS A 55 -3.16 -11.97 10.25
N GLY A 56 -4.32 -11.53 10.73
CA GLY A 56 -4.47 -11.06 12.11
C GLY A 56 -3.67 -9.79 12.36
N GLN A 57 -2.74 -9.84 13.32
CA GLN A 57 -1.86 -8.71 13.66
C GLN A 57 -0.53 -8.72 12.89
N LYS A 58 -0.24 -9.75 12.08
CA LYS A 58 1.07 -9.91 11.41
C LYS A 58 0.94 -9.81 9.90
N CYS A 59 2.02 -9.40 9.24
CA CYS A 59 2.16 -9.52 7.79
C CYS A 59 2.90 -10.82 7.46
N THR A 60 2.28 -11.71 6.69
CA THR A 60 2.83 -13.02 6.32
C THR A 60 3.22 -13.03 4.85
N ALA A 61 4.40 -13.59 4.56
CA ALA A 61 4.89 -13.80 3.21
C ALA A 61 4.16 -14.96 2.53
N VAL A 62 3.69 -14.74 1.31
CA VAL A 62 2.99 -15.73 0.48
C VAL A 62 3.59 -15.72 -0.92
N MET A 63 3.89 -16.90 -1.43
CA MET A 63 4.35 -17.11 -2.81
C MET A 63 3.19 -17.68 -3.63
N TYR A 64 2.88 -17.05 -4.75
CA TYR A 64 1.83 -17.47 -5.66
C TYR A 64 2.15 -17.00 -7.08
N GLU A 65 1.43 -17.53 -8.07
CA GLU A 65 1.49 -17.02 -9.44
C GLU A 65 0.12 -16.84 -10.07
N GLY A 66 0.05 -15.95 -11.06
CA GLY A 66 -1.15 -15.74 -11.87
C GLY A 66 -2.25 -14.89 -11.24
N CYS A 67 -2.04 -14.27 -10.08
CA CYS A 67 -2.93 -13.23 -9.56
C CYS A 67 -2.42 -11.84 -9.93
N LYS A 68 -3.31 -11.04 -10.55
CA LYS A 68 -3.06 -9.65 -10.91
C LYS A 68 -3.48 -8.72 -9.76
N GLY A 69 -2.87 -7.55 -9.70
CA GLY A 69 -3.14 -6.54 -8.68
C GLY A 69 -1.85 -5.95 -8.12
N ASN A 70 -2.00 -4.93 -7.26
CA ASN A 70 -0.88 -4.35 -6.54
C ASN A 70 -0.80 -4.95 -5.14
N PHE A 71 0.36 -5.48 -4.79
CA PHE A 71 0.58 -6.23 -3.56
C PHE A 71 1.93 -5.86 -2.96
N TYR A 72 1.98 -5.77 -1.64
CA TYR A 72 3.19 -5.40 -0.93
C TYR A 72 4.28 -6.43 -1.13
N THR A 73 5.48 -5.96 -1.47
CA THR A 73 6.64 -6.85 -1.72
C THR A 73 7.58 -6.92 -0.53
N THR A 74 7.35 -6.08 0.48
CA THR A 74 8.12 -6.07 1.73
C THR A 74 7.19 -6.13 2.93
N GLU A 75 7.67 -6.74 4.01
CA GLU A 75 6.94 -6.80 5.28
C GLU A 75 6.70 -5.41 5.87
N ASN A 76 7.68 -4.51 5.75
CA ASN A 76 7.60 -3.16 6.28
C ASN A 76 6.49 -2.35 5.61
N GLU A 77 6.38 -2.44 4.29
CA GLU A 77 5.33 -1.78 3.51
C GLU A 77 3.94 -2.28 3.93
N CYS A 78 3.77 -3.60 4.07
CA CYS A 78 2.53 -4.19 4.60
C CYS A 78 2.23 -3.71 6.03
N LYS A 79 3.22 -3.66 6.93
CA LYS A 79 3.01 -3.22 8.32
C LYS A 79 2.57 -1.77 8.42
N THR A 80 3.28 -0.89 7.71
CA THR A 80 3.01 0.55 7.65
C THR A 80 1.62 0.80 7.07
N CYS A 81 1.27 0.14 5.97
CA CYS A 81 0.02 0.40 5.28
C CYS A 81 -1.20 -0.30 5.89
N CYS A 82 -1.03 -1.52 6.40
CA CYS A 82 -2.12 -2.31 6.94
C CYS A 82 -2.30 -2.17 8.46
N LYS A 83 -1.54 -1.27 9.09
CA LYS A 83 -1.51 -1.06 10.55
C LYS A 83 -1.41 -2.40 11.28
N ALA A 84 -0.49 -3.25 10.85
CA ALA A 84 -0.24 -4.54 11.47
C ALA A 84 0.72 -4.30 12.65
N SER A 85 0.19 -4.34 13.87
CA SER A 85 0.95 -4.16 15.11
C SER A 85 1.60 -5.47 15.58
N ARG A 86 2.78 -5.36 16.19
CA ARG A 86 3.61 -6.47 16.66
C ARG A 86 2.87 -7.46 17.56
#